data_AF-A0AAV8XJ30-F1
#
_entry.id   AF-A0AAV8XJ30-F1
#
_cell.length_a   1.000
_cell.length_b   1.000
_cell.length_c   1.000
_cell.angle_alpha   90.00
_cell.angle_beta   90.00
_cell.angle_gamma   90.00
#
_symmetry.space_group_name_H-M   'P 1'
#
loop_
_entity.id
_entity.type
_entity.pdbx_description
1 polymer ?
#
loop_
_entity_poly.entity_id
_entity_poly.type
_entity_poly.pdbx_seq_one_letter_code
_entity_poly.pdbx_strand_id
1 'polypeptide(L)' 'MQRSLERRVAIKFCVKLEKSAAETIPMLKKAFGVDCLSDRQIFRWNKAFAEGREDCQQREPRWTAINLQFRRQCETL' A
#
# COMPACT_ATOMS: atom_id res chain seq x y z
N MET A 1 -8.05 8.83 12.03
CA MET A 1 -8.58 7.79 11.12
C MET A 1 -8.03 7.81 9.69
N GLN A 2 -7.55 8.94 9.12
CA GLN A 2 -7.06 8.98 7.72
C GLN A 2 -5.74 8.22 7.44
N ARG A 3 -4.77 8.24 8.37
CA ARG A 3 -3.44 7.63 8.12
C ARG A 3 -3.48 6.11 7.88
N SER A 4 -4.44 5.42 8.50
CA SER A 4 -4.60 3.96 8.32
C SER A 4 -5.09 3.59 6.92
N LEU A 5 -5.74 4.51 6.23
CA LEU A 5 -6.33 4.32 4.92
C LEU A 5 -5.26 4.46 3.82
N GLU A 6 -4.40 5.48 3.92
CA GLU A 6 -3.33 5.76 2.94
C GLU A 6 -2.33 4.60 2.83
N ARG A 7 -1.97 3.98 3.95
CA ARG A 7 -1.03 2.84 3.98
C ARG A 7 -1.64 1.58 3.36
N ARG A 8 -2.94 1.33 3.56
CA ARG A 8 -3.65 0.21 2.91
C ARG A 8 -3.78 0.42 1.41
N VAL A 9 -3.99 1.66 0.97
CA VAL A 9 -3.99 2.02 -0.47
C VAL A 9 -2.63 1.74 -1.09
N ALA A 10 -1.53 2.11 -0.42
CA ALA A 10 -0.19 1.82 -0.91
C ALA A 10 0.07 0.31 -1.02
N ILE A 11 -0.38 -0.50 -0.05
CA ILE A 11 -0.30 -1.97 -0.13
C ILE A 11 -1.09 -2.51 -1.34
N LYS A 12 -2.32 -2.03 -1.55
CA LYS A 12 -3.16 -2.41 -2.70
C LYS A 12 -2.51 -2.01 -4.03
N PHE A 13 -1.85 -0.86 -4.07
CA PHE A 13 -1.10 -0.41 -5.25
C PHE A 13 0.07 -1.35 -5.56
N CYS A 14 0.86 -1.74 -4.57
CA CYS A 14 1.93 -2.73 -4.74
C CYS A 14 1.37 -4.07 -5.28
N VAL A 15 0.23 -4.55 -4.78
CA VAL A 15 -0.43 -5.75 -5.30
C VAL A 15 -0.86 -5.60 -6.76
N LYS A 16 -1.40 -4.43 -7.15
CA LYS A 16 -1.73 -4.13 -8.56
C LYS A 16 -0.50 -4.03 -9.46
N LEU A 17 0.67 -3.72 -8.91
CA LEU A 17 1.97 -3.77 -9.59
C LEU A 17 2.61 -5.17 -9.53
N GLU A 18 1.84 -6.19 -9.13
CA GLU A 18 2.30 -7.59 -9.02
C GLU A 18 3.48 -7.78 -8.05
N LYS A 19 3.65 -6.85 -7.10
CA LYS A 19 4.70 -6.92 -6.09
C LYS A 19 4.32 -7.89 -4.98
N SER A 20 5.26 -8.76 -4.65
CA SER A 20 5.11 -9.69 -3.53
C SER A 20 5.12 -8.96 -2.19
N ALA A 21 4.59 -9.58 -1.13
CA ALA A 21 4.65 -9.00 0.21
C ALA A 21 6.10 -8.69 0.66
N ALA A 22 7.05 -9.53 0.26
CA ALA A 22 8.48 -9.35 0.53
C ALA A 22 9.07 -8.08 -0.13
N GLU A 23 8.58 -7.68 -1.31
CA GLU A 23 8.97 -6.43 -1.97
C GLU A 23 8.17 -5.23 -1.42
N THR A 24 6.90 -5.46 -1.08
CA THR A 24 5.98 -4.43 -0.58
C THR A 24 6.43 -3.87 0.79
N ILE A 25 6.93 -4.73 1.67
CA ILE A 25 7.43 -4.35 3.00
C ILE A 25 8.53 -3.26 2.95
N PRO A 26 9.68 -3.47 2.27
CA PRO A 26 10.73 -2.47 2.20
C PRO A 26 10.28 -1.19 1.48
N MET A 27 9.43 -1.30 0.45
CA MET A 27 8.88 -0.13 -0.25
C MET A 27 8.03 0.74 0.68
N LEU A 28 7.15 0.13 1.48
CA LEU A 28 6.32 0.85 2.45
C LEU A 28 7.14 1.42 3.61
N LYS A 29 8.14 0.67 4.10
CA LYS A 29 9.07 1.19 5.13
C LYS A 29 9.85 2.40 4.63
N LYS A 30 10.27 2.42 3.36
CA LYS A 30 10.95 3.60 2.77
C LYS A 30 9.99 4.78 2.58
N ALA A 31 8.74 4.53 2.21
CA ALA A 31 7.75 5.60 1.98
C ALA A 31 7.18 6.21 3.27
N PHE A 32 6.90 5.38 4.29
CA PHE A 32 6.21 5.80 5.52
C PHE A 32 7.12 5.80 6.76
N GLY A 33 8.32 5.21 6.71
CA GLY A 33 9.27 5.21 7.81
C GLY A 33 8.68 4.68 9.12
N VAL A 34 8.80 5.48 10.18
CA VAL A 34 8.27 5.19 11.53
C VAL A 34 6.75 5.11 11.59
N ASP A 35 6.06 5.70 10.62
CA ASP A 35 4.61 5.73 10.53
C ASP A 35 4.06 4.55 9.71
N CYS A 36 4.95 3.65 9.25
CA CYS A 36 4.59 2.46 8.48
C CYS A 36 3.80 1.43 9.31
N LEU A 37 2.99 0.61 8.64
CA LEU A 37 2.34 -0.54 9.26
C LEU A 37 3.40 -1.60 9.64
N SER A 38 3.10 -2.39 10.67
CA SER A 38 3.93 -3.56 11.00
C SER A 38 4.00 -4.55 9.83
N ASP A 39 5.11 -5.28 9.70
CA ASP A 39 5.29 -6.28 8.63
C ASP A 39 4.15 -7.31 8.60
N ARG A 40 3.67 -7.73 9.77
CA ARG A 40 2.53 -8.66 9.89
C ARG A 40 1.23 -8.07 9.33
N GLN A 41 0.99 -6.77 9.51
CA GLN A 41 -0.17 -6.10 8.94
C GLN A 41 -0.01 -5.95 7.42
N ILE A 42 1.16 -5.54 6.94
CA ILE A 42 1.46 -5.43 5.51
C ILE A 42 1.21 -6.77 4.81
N PHE A 43 1.76 -7.86 5.37
CA PHE A 43 1.56 -9.21 4.84
C PHE A 43 0.09 -9.62 4.79
N ARG A 44 -0.66 -9.38 5.88
CA ARG A 44 -2.09 -9.69 5.95
C ARG A 44 -2.89 -8.94 4.87
N TRP A 45 -2.62 -7.66 4.68
CA TRP A 45 -3.30 -6.84 3.67
C TRP A 45 -2.87 -7.19 2.25
N ASN A 46 -1.58 -7.41 2.00
CA ASN A 46 -1.07 -7.82 0.69
C ASN A 46 -1.72 -9.14 0.25
N LYS A 47 -1.77 -10.13 1.16
CA LYS A 47 -2.47 -11.40 0.89
C LYS A 47 -3.96 -11.21 0.64
N ALA A 48 -4.65 -10.43 1.49
CA ALA A 48 -6.09 -10.17 1.32
C ALA A 48 -6.42 -9.50 -0.02
N PHE A 49 -5.61 -8.52 -0.45
CA PHE A 49 -5.77 -7.86 -1.74
C PHE A 49 -5.41 -8.78 -2.92
N ALA A 50 -4.38 -9.62 -2.79
CA ALA A 50 -4.02 -10.62 -3.80
C ALA A 50 -5.13 -11.67 -3.98
N GLU A 51 -5.84 -12.01 -2.92
CA GLU A 51 -7.00 -12.92 -2.93
C GLU A 51 -8.33 -12.22 -3.34
N GLY A 52 -8.29 -10.94 -3.74
CA GLY A 52 -9.49 -10.21 -4.16
C GLY A 52 -10.51 -9.92 -3.05
N ARG A 53 -10.11 -10.08 -1.77
CA ARG A 53 -10.97 -9.81 -0.61
C ARG A 53 -10.97 -8.31 -0.31
N GLU A 54 -11.61 -7.57 -1.18
CA GLU A 54 -11.73 -6.11 -1.11
C GLU A 54 -12.94 -5.68 -0.26
N ASP A 55 -12.79 -5.65 1.07
CA ASP A 55 -13.72 -4.87 1.90
C ASP A 55 -13.28 -3.40 1.84
N CYS A 56 -13.73 -2.67 0.81
CA CYS A 56 -13.30 -1.30 0.55
C CYS A 56 -14.48 -0.43 0.13
N GLN A 57 -15.16 0.10 1.13
CA GLN A 57 -16.09 1.24 1.08
C GLN A 57 -15.38 2.56 0.67
N GLN A 58 -14.32 2.48 -0.13
CA GLN A 58 -13.31 3.52 -0.31
C GLN A 58 -13.48 4.16 -1.69
N ARG A 59 -14.27 5.24 -1.74
CA ARG A 59 -14.49 6.03 -2.96
C ARG A 59 -13.16 6.51 -3.57
N GLU A 60 -13.07 6.33 -4.88
CA GLU A 60 -11.96 6.58 -5.81
C GLU A 60 -11.32 8.00 -5.89
N PRO A 61 -11.92 9.14 -5.48
CA PRO A 61 -11.35 10.46 -5.85
C PRO A 61 -10.04 10.82 -5.13
N ARG A 62 -9.81 10.32 -3.91
CA ARG A 62 -8.63 10.68 -3.11
C ARG A 62 -7.40 9.81 -3.44
N TRP A 63 -7.56 8.82 -4.33
CA TRP A 63 -6.57 7.81 -4.71
C TRP A 63 -5.45 8.36 -5.59
N THR A 64 -5.77 9.31 -6.48
CA THR A 64 -4.83 9.79 -7.51
C THR A 64 -3.63 10.55 -6.94
N ALA A 65 -3.85 11.37 -5.91
CA ALA A 65 -2.78 12.17 -5.29
C ALA A 65 -1.78 11.30 -4.50
N ILE A 66 -2.26 10.30 -3.75
CA ILE A 66 -1.42 9.38 -2.97
C ILE A 66 -0.61 8.48 -3.92
N ASN A 67 -1.23 8.01 -5.00
CA ASN A 67 -0.54 7.22 -6.01
C ASN A 67 0.54 8.01 -6.75
N LEU A 68 0.35 9.30 -7.05
CA LEU A 68 1.37 10.10 -7.73
C LEU A 68 2.64 10.24 -6.89
N GLN A 69 2.49 10.47 -5.58
CA GLN A 69 3.60 10.57 -4.64
C GLN A 69 4.31 9.22 -4.49
N PHE A 70 3.55 8.14 -4.31
CA PHE A 70 4.10 6.80 -4.12
C PHE A 70 4.73 6.23 -5.40
N ARG A 71 4.13 6.49 -6.57
CA ARG A 71 4.66 6.10 -7.89
C ARG A 71 6.04 6.74 -8.15
N ARG A 72 6.20 8.05 -7.87
CA ARG A 72 7.50 8.72 -7.97
C ARG A 72 8.56 8.09 -7.06
N GLN A 73 8.18 7.63 -5.86
CA GLN A 73 9.11 6.93 -4.95
C GLN A 73 9.45 5.51 -5.41
N CYS A 74 8.52 4.82 -6.07
CA CYS A 74 8.74 3.48 -6.63
C CYS A 74 9.61 3.48 -7.89
N GLU A 75 9.51 4.50 -8.75
CA GLU A 75 10.33 4.61 -9.98
C GLU A 75 11.81 4.93 -9.69
N THR A 76 12.12 5.38 -8.48
CA THR A 76 13.50 5.64 -8.00
C THR A 76 14.10 4.49 -7.16
N LEU A 77 13.47 3.31 -7.17
CA LEU A 77 13.85 2.11 -6.42
C LEU A 77 14.07 0.93 -7.38
#